data_AF-A0A1Q7R6D3-F1
#
_entry.id   AF-A0A1Q7R6D3-F1
#
_cell.length_a   1.000
_cell.length_b   1.000
_cell.length_c   1.000
_cell.angle_alpha   90.00
_cell.angle_beta   90.00
_cell.angle_gamma   90.00
#
_symmetry.space_group_name_H-M   'P 1'
#
loop_
_entity.id
_entity.type
_entity.pdbx_description
1 polymer ?
#
loop_
_entity_poly.entity_id
_entity_poly.type
_entity_poly.pdbx_seq_one_letter_code
_entity_poly.pdbx_strand_id
1 'polypeptide(L)'
;MAVIAEIKGASPSTGTIRTSVDPVAVAGTYEAGGAAALSVLTDAKYFGGSWEALAAVCRASRLPALCKEFIIDPYQVDEAMAAGSAAVLLIAAILDGAQLRRFLDEVRRRGMDTLVEVHTPDEVAVAVDAGADLIGINNRDLETLRVDLETTVRLRPLIPQGIVVVSESGFATRAQVEKVE
;
A
#
# COMPACT_ATOMS: atom_id res chain seq x y z
N MET A 1 8.94 6.25 14.18
CA MET A 1 8.13 5.19 13.55
C MET A 1 6.79 5.77 13.08
N ALA A 2 6.42 5.55 11.83
CA ALA A 2 5.09 5.85 11.30
C ALA A 2 4.42 4.54 10.88
N VAL A 3 3.12 4.40 11.09
CA VAL A 3 2.36 3.17 10.77
C VAL A 3 1.25 3.51 9.79
N ILE A 4 1.20 2.80 8.67
CA ILE A 4 0.06 2.77 7.76
C ILE A 4 -0.81 1.59 8.19
N ALA A 5 -1.98 1.86 8.76
CA ALA A 5 -2.85 0.82 9.30
C ALA A 5 -3.86 0.34 8.24
N GLU A 6 -3.86 -0.95 7.94
CA GLU A 6 -4.64 -1.52 6.84
C GLU A 6 -6.01 -2.05 7.28
N ILE A 7 -7.06 -1.63 6.58
CA ILE A 7 -8.43 -2.06 6.77
C ILE A 7 -8.72 -3.17 5.76
N LYS A 8 -8.75 -4.42 6.23
CA LYS A 8 -8.87 -5.62 5.38
C LYS A 8 -9.84 -6.65 5.95
N GLY A 9 -10.83 -7.05 5.13
CA GLY A 9 -11.84 -8.04 5.49
C GLY A 9 -11.41 -9.49 5.22
N ALA A 10 -10.70 -9.73 4.11
CA ALA A 10 -10.18 -11.03 3.71
C ALA A 10 -8.82 -10.92 3.03
N SER A 11 -8.14 -12.05 2.83
CA SER A 11 -6.99 -12.16 1.94
C SER A 11 -6.90 -13.53 1.29
N PRO A 12 -6.23 -13.68 0.12
CA PRO A 12 -6.00 -14.99 -0.50
C PRO A 12 -5.26 -15.98 0.42
N SER A 13 -4.37 -15.47 1.26
CA SER A 13 -3.53 -16.28 2.15
C SER A 13 -4.26 -16.81 3.39
N THR A 14 -5.27 -16.08 3.86
CA THR A 14 -5.85 -16.30 5.21
C THR A 14 -7.37 -16.50 5.14
N GLY A 15 -7.97 -16.35 3.95
CA GLY A 15 -9.41 -16.36 3.77
C GLY A 15 -10.06 -15.16 4.46
N THR A 16 -11.25 -15.36 5.02
CA THR A 16 -11.94 -14.31 5.78
C THR A 16 -11.22 -14.02 7.10
N ILE A 17 -10.73 -12.79 7.25
CA ILE A 17 -10.08 -12.31 8.48
C ILE A 17 -11.15 -11.79 9.45
N ARG A 18 -12.12 -11.04 8.92
CA ARG A 18 -13.28 -10.53 9.67
C ARG A 18 -14.52 -10.53 8.78
N THR A 19 -15.57 -11.21 9.25
CA THR A 19 -16.85 -11.38 8.55
C THR A 19 -17.70 -10.12 8.48
N SER A 20 -17.54 -9.19 9.43
CA SER A 20 -18.20 -7.88 9.41
C SER A 20 -17.19 -6.80 9.79
N VAL A 21 -16.60 -6.15 8.78
CA VAL A 21 -15.76 -4.98 8.98
C VAL A 21 -16.62 -3.76 8.70
N ASP A 22 -16.93 -2.96 9.72
CA ASP A 22 -17.28 -1.57 9.51
C ASP A 22 -15.96 -0.80 9.29
N PRO A 23 -15.64 -0.42 8.04
CA PRO A 23 -14.36 0.19 7.73
C PRO A 23 -14.21 1.54 8.43
N VAL A 24 -15.30 2.27 8.68
CA VAL A 24 -15.27 3.56 9.36
C VAL A 24 -14.97 3.38 10.85
N ALA A 25 -15.59 2.40 11.50
CA ALA A 25 -15.31 2.10 12.91
C ALA A 25 -13.84 1.62 13.11
N VAL A 26 -13.32 0.82 12.17
CA VAL A 26 -11.92 0.39 12.20
C VAL A 26 -10.98 1.57 11.98
N ALA A 27 -11.26 2.44 10.99
CA ALA A 27 -10.49 3.66 10.76
C ALA A 27 -10.41 4.53 12.02
N GLY A 28 -11.53 4.75 12.70
CA GLY A 28 -11.55 5.51 13.96
C GLY A 28 -10.72 4.86 15.07
N THR A 29 -10.68 3.52 15.12
CA THR A 29 -9.82 2.79 16.07
C THR A 29 -8.33 2.98 15.75
N TYR A 30 -7.96 2.93 14.47
CA TYR A 30 -6.58 3.15 14.04
C TYR A 30 -6.12 4.61 14.23
N GLU A 31 -7.00 5.58 13.97
CA GLU A 31 -6.75 6.99 14.24
C GLU A 31 -6.52 7.24 15.73
N ALA A 32 -7.39 6.72 16.61
CA ALA A 32 -7.21 6.80 18.06
C ALA A 32 -5.95 6.05 18.55
N GLY A 33 -5.55 5.00 17.84
CA GLY A 33 -4.32 4.24 18.09
C GLY A 33 -3.03 4.91 17.62
N GLY A 34 -3.11 6.07 16.97
CA GLY A 34 -1.94 6.84 16.52
C GLY A 34 -1.36 6.39 15.18
N ALA A 35 -2.16 5.75 14.31
CA ALA A 35 -1.75 5.51 12.93
C ALA A 35 -1.42 6.84 12.21
N ALA A 36 -0.43 6.81 11.34
CA ALA A 36 -0.02 7.97 10.55
C ALA A 36 -0.84 8.10 9.25
N ALA A 37 -1.27 6.97 8.71
CA ALA A 37 -2.11 6.87 7.53
C ALA A 37 -2.95 5.58 7.59
N LEU A 38 -3.94 5.49 6.72
CA LEU A 38 -4.76 4.30 6.52
C LEU A 38 -4.44 3.67 5.17
N SER A 39 -4.55 2.35 5.08
CA SER A 39 -4.59 1.61 3.81
C SER A 39 -5.95 0.94 3.70
N VAL A 40 -6.68 1.16 2.60
CA VAL A 40 -8.02 0.61 2.42
C VAL A 40 -8.04 -0.23 1.16
N LEU A 41 -8.40 -1.50 1.31
CA LEU A 41 -8.54 -2.43 0.20
C LEU A 41 -9.82 -2.11 -0.57
N THR A 42 -9.70 -2.01 -1.90
CA THR A 42 -10.84 -1.80 -2.81
C THR A 42 -11.18 -3.03 -3.65
N ASP A 43 -10.25 -3.97 -3.79
CA ASP A 43 -10.48 -5.20 -4.55
C ASP A 43 -11.51 -6.09 -3.84
N ALA A 44 -12.66 -6.26 -4.49
CA ALA A 44 -13.76 -7.05 -3.97
C ALA A 44 -13.49 -8.56 -4.04
N LYS A 45 -12.76 -9.02 -5.06
CA LYS A 45 -12.67 -10.45 -5.40
C LYS A 45 -11.78 -11.23 -4.44
N TYR A 46 -10.61 -10.69 -4.12
CA TYR A 46 -9.56 -11.34 -3.34
C TYR A 46 -9.52 -10.83 -1.89
N PHE A 47 -9.88 -9.57 -1.67
CA PHE A 47 -9.77 -8.93 -0.35
C PHE A 47 -11.12 -8.57 0.29
N GLY A 48 -12.22 -8.65 -0.45
CA GLY A 48 -13.55 -8.23 0.02
C GLY A 48 -13.63 -6.73 0.29
N GLY A 49 -12.79 -5.94 -0.39
CA GLY A 49 -12.79 -4.49 -0.36
C GLY A 49 -13.90 -3.88 -1.21
N SER A 50 -14.02 -2.55 -1.15
CA SER A 50 -14.88 -1.81 -2.08
C SER A 50 -14.50 -0.33 -2.19
N TRP A 51 -14.82 0.29 -3.31
CA TRP A 51 -14.65 1.75 -3.51
C TRP A 51 -15.51 2.57 -2.55
N GLU A 52 -16.70 2.09 -2.19
CA GLU A 52 -17.56 2.74 -1.20
C GLU A 52 -16.94 2.73 0.20
N ALA A 53 -16.23 1.65 0.56
CA ALA A 53 -15.50 1.56 1.81
C ALA A 53 -14.36 2.59 1.87
N LEU A 54 -13.57 2.70 0.79
CA LEU A 54 -12.56 3.76 0.67
C LEU A 54 -13.18 5.14 0.83
N ALA A 55 -14.24 5.44 0.06
CA ALA A 55 -14.90 6.74 0.11
C ALA A 55 -15.51 7.06 1.49
N ALA A 56 -16.06 6.05 2.18
CA ALA A 56 -16.58 6.20 3.54
C ALA A 56 -15.47 6.50 4.55
N VAL A 57 -14.33 5.80 4.45
CA VAL A 57 -13.17 6.03 5.32
C VAL A 57 -12.57 7.41 5.09
N CYS A 58 -12.36 7.82 3.83
CA CYS A 58 -11.82 9.14 3.49
C CYS A 58 -12.70 10.28 3.99
N ARG A 59 -14.04 10.11 4.00
CA ARG A 59 -14.96 11.12 4.55
C ARG A 59 -14.96 11.18 6.08
N ALA A 60 -14.71 10.07 6.76
CA ALA A 60 -14.91 9.95 8.19
C ALA A 60 -13.62 10.13 9.02
N SER A 61 -12.46 9.78 8.47
CA SER A 61 -11.17 9.90 9.15
C SER A 61 -10.45 11.21 8.80
N ARG A 62 -9.60 11.67 9.71
CA ARG A 62 -8.70 12.81 9.47
C ARG A 62 -7.34 12.38 8.94
N LEU A 63 -7.07 11.07 8.93
CA LEU A 63 -5.82 10.50 8.41
C LEU A 63 -5.87 10.39 6.88
N PRO A 64 -4.74 10.59 6.19
CA PRO A 64 -4.66 10.30 4.76
C PRO A 64 -4.87 8.80 4.52
N ALA A 65 -5.63 8.46 3.49
CA ALA A 65 -5.90 7.09 3.10
C ALA A 65 -5.23 6.74 1.77
N LEU A 66 -4.53 5.61 1.76
CA LEU A 66 -4.00 4.93 0.59
C LEU A 66 -5.09 4.02 -0.01
N CYS A 67 -5.37 4.19 -1.30
CA CYS A 67 -6.12 3.22 -2.10
C CYS A 67 -5.24 1.99 -2.39
N LYS A 68 -5.50 0.87 -1.71
CA LYS A 68 -4.77 -0.39 -1.89
C LYS A 68 -5.50 -1.25 -2.91
N GLU A 69 -5.07 -1.13 -4.17
CA GLU A 69 -5.66 -1.78 -5.35
C GLU A 69 -4.56 -2.22 -6.32
N PHE A 70 -4.85 -3.20 -7.19
CA PHE A 70 -4.06 -3.50 -8.38
C PHE A 70 -4.40 -2.51 -9.50
N ILE A 71 -3.76 -1.35 -9.48
CA ILE A 71 -3.95 -0.32 -10.52
C ILE A 71 -3.23 -0.73 -11.80
N ILE A 72 -4.00 -0.93 -12.86
CA ILE A 72 -3.54 -1.27 -14.22
C ILE A 72 -4.16 -0.36 -15.29
N ASP A 73 -5.18 0.44 -14.93
CA ASP A 73 -5.85 1.40 -15.81
C ASP A 73 -5.90 2.80 -15.15
N PRO A 74 -5.63 3.90 -15.90
CA PRO A 74 -5.75 5.26 -15.38
C PRO A 74 -7.12 5.60 -14.79
N TYR A 75 -8.19 4.96 -15.26
CA TYR A 75 -9.52 5.12 -14.70
C TYR A 75 -9.58 4.76 -13.20
N GLN A 76 -8.82 3.75 -12.76
CA GLN A 76 -8.76 3.39 -11.34
C GLN A 76 -8.11 4.50 -10.48
N VAL A 77 -7.20 5.30 -11.07
CA VAL A 77 -6.64 6.48 -10.40
C VAL A 77 -7.70 7.57 -10.25
N ASP A 78 -8.56 7.75 -11.27
CA ASP A 78 -9.70 8.66 -11.20
C ASP A 78 -10.72 8.23 -10.14
N GLU A 79 -10.99 6.92 -10.03
CA GLU A 79 -11.87 6.37 -8.99
C GLU A 79 -11.30 6.59 -7.58
N ALA A 80 -10.00 6.36 -7.39
CA ALA A 80 -9.33 6.61 -6.12
C ALA A 80 -9.39 8.10 -5.73
N MET A 81 -9.12 9.00 -6.68
CA MET A 81 -9.24 10.44 -6.48
C MET A 81 -10.68 10.85 -6.14
N ALA A 82 -11.68 10.33 -6.87
CA ALA A 82 -13.09 10.61 -6.61
C ALA A 82 -13.57 10.10 -5.26
N ALA A 83 -13.00 8.98 -4.78
CA ALA A 83 -13.22 8.48 -3.42
C ALA A 83 -12.52 9.33 -2.34
N GLY A 84 -11.61 10.23 -2.72
CA GLY A 84 -10.89 11.13 -1.82
C GLY A 84 -9.63 10.52 -1.22
N SER A 85 -9.03 9.50 -1.85
CA SER A 85 -7.75 8.96 -1.39
C SER A 85 -6.64 10.01 -1.50
N ALA A 86 -5.71 10.00 -0.54
CA ALA A 86 -4.52 10.84 -0.58
C ALA A 86 -3.39 10.20 -1.41
N ALA A 87 -3.39 8.88 -1.53
CA ALA A 87 -2.38 8.13 -2.26
C ALA A 87 -2.96 6.90 -2.93
N VAL A 88 -2.24 6.36 -3.91
CA VAL A 88 -2.54 5.05 -4.52
C VAL A 88 -1.35 4.11 -4.47
N LEU A 89 -1.62 2.81 -4.52
CA LEU A 89 -0.61 1.77 -4.69
C LEU A 89 -0.31 1.56 -6.17
N LEU A 90 0.97 1.53 -6.54
CA LEU A 90 1.44 0.99 -7.82
C LEU A 90 2.38 -0.18 -7.55
N ILE A 91 2.30 -1.26 -8.31
CA ILE A 91 3.08 -2.47 -8.06
C ILE A 91 4.05 -2.69 -9.21
N ALA A 92 5.37 -2.67 -8.92
CA ALA A 92 6.41 -2.85 -9.93
C ALA A 92 6.40 -4.25 -10.58
N ALA A 93 5.87 -5.25 -9.88
CA ALA A 93 5.72 -6.61 -10.40
C ALA A 93 4.65 -6.75 -11.51
N ILE A 94 3.72 -5.79 -11.64
CA ILE A 94 2.64 -5.85 -12.66
C ILE A 94 2.69 -4.70 -13.68
N LEU A 95 3.49 -3.67 -13.42
CA LEU A 95 3.68 -2.52 -14.30
C LEU A 95 5.12 -2.51 -14.79
N ASP A 96 5.32 -2.51 -16.11
CA ASP A 96 6.65 -2.29 -16.66
C ASP A 96 7.15 -0.85 -16.35
N GLY A 97 8.45 -0.59 -16.54
CA GLY A 97 9.02 0.72 -16.18
C GLY A 97 8.40 1.91 -16.93
N ALA A 98 7.92 1.73 -18.15
CA ALA A 98 7.26 2.79 -18.91
C ALA A 98 5.84 3.06 -18.39
N GLN A 99 5.11 1.98 -18.07
CA GLN A 99 3.80 2.06 -17.43
C GLN A 99 3.91 2.70 -16.06
N LEU A 100 4.85 2.25 -15.21
CA LEU A 100 5.04 2.77 -13.86
C LEU A 100 5.33 4.27 -13.87
N ARG A 101 6.26 4.73 -14.73
CA ARG A 101 6.54 6.17 -14.88
C ARG A 101 5.30 6.95 -15.32
N ARG A 102 4.56 6.44 -16.30
CA ARG A 102 3.32 7.07 -16.78
C ARG A 102 2.27 7.19 -15.68
N PHE A 103 2.10 6.14 -14.88
CA PHE A 103 1.16 6.15 -13.75
C PHE A 103 1.61 7.09 -12.63
N LEU A 104 2.90 7.12 -12.28
CA LEU A 104 3.44 8.10 -11.32
C LEU A 104 3.13 9.53 -11.75
N ASP A 105 3.35 9.87 -13.02
CA ASP A 105 3.03 11.20 -13.55
C ASP A 105 1.52 11.50 -13.52
N GLU A 106 0.69 10.49 -13.78
CA GLU A 106 -0.76 10.61 -13.80
C GLU A 106 -1.36 10.84 -12.41
N VAL A 107 -0.85 10.11 -11.42
CA VAL A 107 -1.18 10.28 -10.00
C VAL A 107 -0.73 11.66 -9.50
N ARG A 108 0.52 12.05 -9.82
CA ARG A 108 1.07 13.36 -9.45
C ARG A 108 0.27 14.53 -10.04
N ARG A 109 -0.20 14.42 -11.30
CA ARG A 109 -1.06 15.44 -11.93
C ARG A 109 -2.39 15.65 -11.21
N ARG A 110 -2.88 14.64 -10.48
CA ARG A 110 -4.11 14.69 -9.66
C ARG A 110 -3.87 15.17 -8.24
N GLY A 111 -2.61 15.45 -7.87
CA GLY A 111 -2.25 15.90 -6.53
C GLY A 111 -2.33 14.80 -5.46
N MET A 112 -2.21 13.54 -5.86
CA MET A 112 -2.10 12.40 -4.95
C MET A 112 -0.65 11.89 -4.88
N ASP A 113 -0.32 11.20 -3.79
CA ASP A 113 0.95 10.49 -3.62
C ASP A 113 0.88 9.06 -4.18
N THR A 114 2.04 8.40 -4.30
CA THR A 114 2.13 7.01 -4.74
C THR A 114 3.02 6.21 -3.81
N LEU A 115 2.54 5.05 -3.35
CA LEU A 115 3.37 4.01 -2.76
C LEU A 115 3.71 2.99 -3.85
N VAL A 116 4.99 2.88 -4.24
CA VAL A 116 5.43 1.89 -5.22
C VAL A 116 5.89 0.62 -4.52
N GLU A 117 5.13 -0.47 -4.67
CA GLU A 117 5.41 -1.77 -4.07
C GLU A 117 6.44 -2.56 -4.89
N VAL A 118 7.45 -3.11 -4.21
CA VAL A 118 8.56 -3.90 -4.78
C VAL A 118 8.84 -5.15 -3.94
N HIS A 119 9.37 -6.19 -4.59
CA HIS A 119 9.67 -7.51 -4.02
C HIS A 119 11.10 -7.98 -4.32
N THR A 120 11.72 -7.42 -5.37
CA THR A 120 13.02 -7.88 -5.89
C THR A 120 13.97 -6.72 -6.14
N PRO A 121 15.30 -6.97 -6.26
CA PRO A 121 16.26 -5.92 -6.62
C PRO A 121 15.96 -5.25 -7.97
N ASP A 122 15.47 -6.00 -8.95
CA ASP A 122 15.12 -5.49 -10.28
C ASP A 122 13.91 -4.55 -10.20
N GLU A 123 12.90 -4.90 -9.40
CA GLU A 123 11.76 -4.01 -9.13
C GLU A 123 12.17 -2.73 -8.41
N VAL A 124 13.14 -2.79 -7.48
CA VAL A 124 13.71 -1.59 -6.85
C VAL A 124 14.35 -0.68 -7.89
N ALA A 125 15.17 -1.24 -8.80
CA ALA A 125 15.81 -0.46 -9.86
C ALA A 125 14.76 0.22 -10.75
N VAL A 126 13.72 -0.52 -11.16
CA VAL A 126 12.60 0.02 -11.96
C VAL A 126 11.87 1.14 -11.22
N ALA A 127 11.56 0.97 -9.93
CA ALA A 127 10.86 1.98 -9.12
C ALA A 127 11.69 3.26 -8.96
N VAL A 128 13.00 3.11 -8.70
CA VAL A 128 13.93 4.25 -8.57
C VAL A 128 14.06 4.99 -9.91
N ASP A 129 14.29 4.26 -11.00
CA ASP A 129 14.41 4.85 -12.35
C ASP A 129 13.10 5.51 -12.81
N ALA A 130 11.95 5.00 -12.37
CA ALA A 130 10.64 5.61 -12.65
C ALA A 130 10.41 6.93 -11.87
N GLY A 131 11.21 7.20 -10.83
CA GLY A 131 11.13 8.42 -10.02
C GLY A 131 10.14 8.31 -8.86
N ALA A 132 10.08 7.14 -8.21
CA ALA A 132 9.27 6.94 -7.01
C ALA A 132 9.87 7.67 -5.79
N ASP A 133 9.04 8.45 -5.10
CA ASP A 133 9.41 9.18 -3.89
C ASP A 133 9.16 8.37 -2.59
N LEU A 134 8.29 7.34 -2.69
CA LEU A 134 7.88 6.43 -1.63
C LEU A 134 7.84 4.99 -2.15
N ILE A 135 8.66 4.11 -1.58
CA ILE A 135 8.79 2.70 -1.99
C ILE A 135 8.37 1.78 -0.83
N GLY A 136 7.46 0.86 -1.11
CA GLY A 136 7.01 -0.20 -0.22
C GLY A 136 7.72 -1.51 -0.52
N ILE A 137 8.48 -2.05 0.43
CA ILE A 137 9.06 -3.39 0.31
C ILE A 137 8.09 -4.40 0.92
N ASN A 138 7.48 -5.23 0.07
CA ASN A 138 6.54 -6.25 0.53
C ASN A 138 7.27 -7.54 0.87
N ASN A 139 7.29 -7.88 2.16
CA ASN A 139 7.94 -9.09 2.66
C ASN A 139 7.17 -10.37 2.32
N ARG A 140 5.97 -10.27 1.74
CA ARG A 140 5.18 -11.40 1.28
C ARG A 140 5.42 -11.64 -0.21
N ASP A 141 5.88 -12.83 -0.52
CA ASP A 141 5.94 -13.32 -1.89
C ASP A 141 4.53 -13.59 -2.42
N LEU A 142 4.18 -13.03 -3.59
CA LEU A 142 2.81 -13.11 -4.14
C LEU A 142 2.48 -14.49 -4.73
N GLU A 143 3.48 -15.30 -5.08
CA GLU A 143 3.29 -16.64 -5.65
C GLU A 143 3.17 -17.70 -4.56
N THR A 144 4.08 -17.65 -3.58
CA THR A 144 4.20 -18.65 -2.50
C THR A 144 3.47 -18.25 -1.22
N LEU A 145 3.08 -16.97 -1.10
CA LEU A 145 2.46 -16.36 0.08
C LEU A 145 3.32 -16.38 1.34
N ARG A 146 4.58 -16.84 1.23
CA ARG A 146 5.55 -16.87 2.33
C ARG A 146 5.96 -15.46 2.70
N VAL A 147 6.09 -15.21 3.99
CA VAL A 147 6.55 -13.93 4.52
C VAL A 147 7.98 -14.07 5.03
N ASP A 148 8.88 -13.20 4.55
CA ASP A 148 10.27 -13.11 4.97
C ASP A 148 10.69 -11.64 5.18
N LEU A 149 10.82 -11.22 6.44
CA LEU A 149 11.25 -9.86 6.80
C LEU A 149 12.69 -9.54 6.36
N GLU A 150 13.52 -10.56 6.07
CA GLU A 150 14.84 -10.33 5.49
C GLU A 150 14.74 -9.71 4.09
N THR A 151 13.59 -9.76 3.42
CA THR A 151 13.35 -9.06 2.15
C THR A 151 13.58 -7.57 2.31
N THR A 152 12.99 -6.96 3.34
CA THR A 152 13.24 -5.54 3.66
C THR A 152 14.71 -5.29 3.97
N VAL A 153 15.34 -6.13 4.79
CA VAL A 153 16.76 -5.98 5.17
C VAL A 153 17.68 -6.01 3.93
N ARG A 154 17.40 -6.89 2.96
CA ARG A 154 18.17 -7.03 1.73
C ARG A 154 17.94 -5.90 0.72
N LEU A 155 16.70 -5.45 0.57
CA LEU A 155 16.33 -4.46 -0.47
C LEU A 155 16.51 -3.01 -0.02
N ARG A 156 16.35 -2.71 1.28
CA ARG A 156 16.47 -1.35 1.82
C ARG A 156 17.78 -0.64 1.41
N PRO A 157 18.97 -1.29 1.43
CA PRO A 157 20.22 -0.64 1.04
C PRO A 157 20.32 -0.30 -0.46
N LEU A 158 19.48 -0.89 -1.30
CA LEU A 158 19.44 -0.62 -2.74
C LEU A 158 18.65 0.66 -3.08
N ILE A 159 17.83 1.15 -2.14
CA ILE A 159 17.00 2.34 -2.31
C ILE A 159 17.82 3.58 -1.93
N PRO A 160 18.02 4.55 -2.83
CA PRO A 160 18.75 5.79 -2.56
C PRO A 160 18.24 6.57 -1.34
N GLN A 161 19.15 7.34 -0.74
CA GLN A 161 18.78 8.32 0.29
C GLN A 161 17.81 9.36 -0.30
N GLY A 162 16.84 9.81 0.51
CA GLY A 162 15.81 10.76 0.09
C GLY A 162 14.48 10.12 -0.32
N ILE A 163 14.47 8.84 -0.68
CA ILE A 163 13.24 8.07 -0.89
C ILE A 163 12.76 7.51 0.44
N VAL A 164 11.47 7.71 0.74
CA VAL A 164 10.84 7.15 1.94
C VAL A 164 10.60 5.65 1.71
N VAL A 165 10.93 4.83 2.69
CA VAL A 165 10.73 3.37 2.60
C VAL A 165 9.71 2.90 3.61
N VAL A 166 8.77 2.08 3.14
CA VAL A 166 7.75 1.39 3.94
C VAL A 166 8.05 -0.10 3.88
N SER A 167 8.00 -0.80 5.02
CA SER A 167 8.07 -2.26 5.04
C SER A 167 6.67 -2.84 5.22
N GLU A 168 6.27 -3.76 4.35
CA GLU A 168 4.92 -4.30 4.30
C GLU A 168 4.92 -5.82 4.56
N SER A 169 3.81 -6.32 5.12
CA SER A 169 3.62 -7.72 5.51
C SER A 169 4.54 -8.25 6.63
N GLY A 170 3.98 -9.08 7.53
CA GLY A 170 4.78 -9.87 8.48
C GLY A 170 4.97 -9.28 9.88
N PHE A 171 4.25 -8.20 10.21
CA PHE A 171 4.34 -7.56 11.53
C PHE A 171 3.20 -8.01 12.45
N ALA A 172 3.57 -8.68 13.54
CA ALA A 172 2.68 -9.05 14.64
C ALA A 172 3.25 -8.70 16.02
N THR A 173 4.56 -8.45 16.10
CA THR A 173 5.27 -8.15 17.35
C THR A 173 6.18 -6.94 17.19
N ARG A 174 6.48 -6.26 18.30
CA ARG A 174 7.41 -5.13 18.33
C ARG A 174 8.82 -5.51 17.86
N ALA A 175 9.32 -6.70 18.21
CA ALA A 175 10.63 -7.17 17.80
C ALA A 175 10.77 -7.30 16.26
N GLN A 176 9.69 -7.60 15.55
CA GLN A 176 9.68 -7.62 14.09
C GLN A 176 9.78 -6.23 13.49
N VAL A 177 9.17 -5.22 14.15
CA VAL A 177 9.27 -3.83 13.72
C VAL A 177 10.68 -3.31 13.95
N GLU A 178 11.26 -3.55 15.13
CA GLU A 178 12.64 -3.16 15.47
C GLU A 178 13.70 -3.78 14.55
N LYS A 179 13.38 -4.90 13.88
CA LYS A 179 14.26 -5.55 12.91
C LYS A 179 14.44 -4.75 11.61
N VAL A 180 13.45 -3.95 11.23
CA VAL A 180 13.40 -3.25 9.93
C VAL A 180 13.48 -1.73 10.04
N GLU A 181 13.52 -1.19 11.26
CA GLU A 181 13.84 0.22 11.53
C GLU A 181 15.32 0.52 11.25
#